data_AF-A0A2H9LAS0-F1
#
_entry.id   AF-A0A2H9LAS0-F1
#
_cell.length_a   1.000
_cell.length_b   1.000
_cell.length_c   1.000
_cell.angle_alpha   90.00
_cell.angle_beta   90.00
_cell.angle_gamma   90.00
#
_symmetry.space_group_name_H-M   'P 1'
#
loop_
_entity.id
_entity.type
_entity.pdbx_description
1 polymer ?
#
loop_
_entity_poly.entity_id
_entity_poly.type
_entity_poly.pdbx_seq_one_letter_code
_entity_poly.pdbx_strand_id
1 'polypeptide(L)' 'MTVLSDEEIAQRLTAIYFEEIARRGFKRKLDLDSVINTYLYIITRLQRKESICQKVEESVKRLEDDLSNETREELFPMGR' A
#
# COMPACT_ATOMS: atom_id res chain seq x y z
N MET A 1 6.52 11.58 -14.23
CA MET A 1 6.23 11.50 -12.78
C MET A 1 7.31 10.64 -12.16
N THR A 2 8.12 11.21 -11.26
CA THR A 2 9.06 10.41 -10.46
C THR A 2 8.26 9.62 -9.43
N VAL A 3 8.46 8.31 -9.39
CA VAL A 3 7.91 7.46 -8.33
C VAL A 3 8.66 7.83 -7.04
N LEU A 4 7.93 8.34 -6.06
CA LEU A 4 8.49 8.68 -4.76
C LEU A 4 8.78 7.39 -3.98
N SER A 5 9.90 7.36 -3.28
CA SER A 5 10.19 6.27 -2.34
C SER A 5 9.23 6.30 -1.14
N ASP A 6 9.00 5.14 -0.52
CA ASP A 6 8.22 5.04 0.72
C ASP A 6 8.74 5.98 1.81
N GLU A 7 10.06 6.15 1.85
CA GLU A 7 10.77 7.08 2.73
C GLU A 7 10.32 8.53 2.54
N GLU A 8 10.36 9.01 1.29
CA GLU A 8 9.94 10.38 0.96
C GLU A 8 8.45 10.59 1.21
N ILE A 9 7.62 9.57 0.96
CA ILE A 9 6.18 9.62 1.25
C ILE A 9 5.95 9.72 2.75
N ALA A 10 6.64 8.90 3.55
CA ALA A 10 6.51 8.91 5.00
C ALA A 10 6.98 10.22 5.62
N GLN A 11 8.09 10.78 5.14
CA GLN A 11 8.58 12.07 5.58
C GLN A 11 7.55 13.19 5.31
N ARG A 12 7.01 13.25 4.09
CA ARG A 12 6.02 14.26 3.70
C ARG A 12 4.72 14.14 4.50
N LEU A 13 4.21 12.92 4.68
CA LEU A 13 3.00 12.69 5.46
C LEU A 13 3.18 13.04 6.94
N THR A 14 4.35 12.74 7.50
CA THR A 14 4.70 13.14 8.88
C THR A 14 4.74 14.66 9.02
N ALA A 15 5.36 15.37 8.07
CA ALA A 15 5.39 16.82 8.06
C ALA A 15 3.97 17.42 8.02
N ILE A 16 3.13 16.97 7.08
CA ILE A 16 1.74 17.43 6.94
C ILE A 16 0.95 17.19 8.23
N TYR A 17 1.09 16.01 8.85
CA TYR A 17 0.38 15.68 10.09
C TYR A 17 0.68 16.69 11.22
N PHE A 18 1.96 17.03 11.42
CA PHE A 18 2.35 17.97 12.47
C PHE A 18 2.06 19.42 12.12
N GLU A 19 2.14 19.82 10.86
CA GLU A 19 1.68 21.13 10.41
C GLU A 19 0.20 21.34 10.68
N GLU A 20 -0.64 20.34 10.43
CA GLU A 20 -2.07 20.38 10.72
C GLU A 20 -2.35 20.45 12.23
N ILE A 21 -1.60 19.70 13.05
CA ILE A 21 -1.71 19.79 14.51
C ILE A 21 -1.35 21.18 15.01
N ALA A 22 -0.24 21.74 14.52
CA ALA A 22 0.22 23.07 14.88
C ALA A 22 -0.80 24.14 14.45
N ARG A 23 -1.34 24.07 13.22
CA ARG A 23 -2.37 24.99 12.72
C ARG A 23 -3.66 24.94 13.53
N ARG A 24 -4.05 23.78 14.05
CA ARG A 24 -5.27 23.61 14.85
C ARG A 24 -5.11 24.05 16.31
N GLY A 25 -3.95 24.56 16.71
CA GLY A 25 -3.71 25.07 18.07
C GLY A 25 -3.85 24.00 19.15
N PHE A 26 -3.78 22.71 18.79
CA PHE A 26 -3.75 21.64 19.77
C PHE A 26 -2.48 21.81 20.60
N LYS A 27 -2.64 22.15 21.89
CA LYS A 27 -1.58 22.20 22.91
C LYS A 27 -0.98 20.83 23.23
N ARG A 28 -0.83 19.94 22.24
CA ARG A 28 -0.10 18.70 22.44
C ARG A 28 1.37 19.08 22.53
N LYS A 29 2.04 18.62 23.58
CA LYS A 29 3.50 18.59 23.59
C LYS A 29 3.90 17.78 22.37
N LEU A 30 4.45 18.46 21.36
CA LEU A 30 5.12 17.81 20.26
C LEU A 30 6.47 17.36 20.80
N ASP A 31 6.56 16.11 21.23
CA ASP A 31 7.84 15.49 21.55
C ASP A 31 8.41 14.79 20.31
N LEU A 32 9.73 14.60 20.33
CA LEU A 32 10.46 13.95 19.25
C LEU A 32 9.96 12.51 19.02
N ASP A 33 9.59 11.81 20.09
CA ASP A 33 9.08 10.43 20.03
C ASP A 33 7.78 10.34 19.22
N SER A 34 6.88 11.31 19.36
CA SER A 34 5.65 11.40 18.59
C SER A 34 5.94 11.52 17.09
N VAL A 35 6.97 12.29 16.72
CA VAL A 35 7.41 12.46 15.33
C VAL A 35 7.96 11.15 14.77
N ILE A 36 8.87 10.51 15.51
CA ILE A 36 9.48 9.23 15.12
C ILE A 36 8.40 8.16 14.98
N ASN A 37 7.49 8.03 15.96
CA ASN A 37 6.41 7.04 15.94
C ASN A 37 5.47 7.24 14.77
N THR A 38 5.13 8.50 14.44
CA THR A 38 4.26 8.81 13.29
C THR A 38 4.92 8.38 11.98
N TYR A 39 6.19 8.73 11.82
CA TYR A 39 6.96 8.35 10.64
C TYR A 39 7.09 6.83 10.49
N LEU A 40 7.47 6.11 11.55
CA LEU A 40 7.61 4.64 11.52
C LEU A 40 6.28 3.94 11.26
N TYR A 41 5.19 4.47 11.81
CA TYR A 41 3.84 3.97 11.53
C TYR A 41 3.50 4.10 10.05
N ILE A 42 3.81 5.23 9.42
CA ILE A 42 3.53 5.47 8.01
C ILE A 42 4.35 4.52 7.13
N ILE A 43 5.67 4.37 7.39
CA ILE A 43 6.53 3.41 6.68
C ILE A 43 5.94 2.00 6.74
N THR A 44 5.63 1.53 7.95
CA THR A 44 5.06 0.20 8.14
C THR A 44 3.74 0.02 7.37
N ARG A 45 2.94 1.09 7.29
CA ARG A 45 1.66 1.07 6.58
C ARG A 45 1.83 1.04 5.06
N LEU A 46 2.82 1.74 4.52
CA LEU A 46 3.14 1.72 3.08
C LEU A 46 3.65 0.33 2.65
N GLN A 47 4.58 -0.25 3.40
CA GLN A 47 5.10 -1.60 3.15
C GLN A 47 4.00 -2.67 3.22
N ARG A 48 3.09 -2.56 4.20
CA ARG A 48 1.93 -3.47 4.27
C ARG A 48 0.99 -3.31 3.09
N LYS A 49 0.79 -2.07 2.61
CA LYS A 49 -0.05 -1.81 1.43
C LYS A 49 0.57 -2.46 0.19
N GLU A 50 1.88 -2.33 0.00
CA GLU A 50 2.61 -2.97 -1.09
C GLU A 50 2.42 -4.50 -1.06
N SER A 51 2.61 -5.12 0.11
CA SER A 51 2.37 -6.56 0.27
C SER A 51 0.93 -7.00 -0.03
N ILE A 52 -0.07 -6.18 0.34
CA ILE A 52 -1.47 -6.45 0.02
C ILE A 52 -1.70 -6.35 -1.50
N CYS A 53 -1.19 -5.30 -2.13
CA CYS A 53 -1.31 -5.12 -3.58
C CYS A 53 -0.71 -6.30 -4.35
N GLN A 54 0.49 -6.76 -3.97
CA GLN A 54 1.12 -7.94 -4.56
C GLN A 54 0.23 -9.19 -4.46
N LYS A 55 -0.34 -9.46 -3.27
CA LYS A 55 -1.24 -10.60 -3.07
C LYS A 55 -2.51 -10.52 -3.91
N VAL A 56 -3.03 -9.29 -4.09
CA VAL A 56 -4.19 -9.05 -4.95
C VAL A 56 -3.82 -9.32 -6.41
N GLU A 57 -2.70 -8.81 -6.89
CA GLU A 57 -2.20 -9.06 -8.26
C GLU A 57 -2.00 -10.56 -8.53
N GLU A 58 -1.38 -11.29 -7.60
CA GLU A 58 -1.24 -12.75 -7.70
C GLU A 58 -2.58 -13.49 -7.74
N SER A 59 -3.57 -13.00 -7.01
CA SER A 59 -4.91 -13.60 -6.99
C SER A 59 -5.67 -13.32 -8.28
N VAL A 60 -5.57 -12.10 -8.81
CA VAL A 60 -6.15 -11.74 -10.11
C VAL A 60 -5.53 -12.58 -11.21
N LYS A 61 -4.20 -12.68 -11.25
CA LYS A 61 -3.50 -13.46 -12.28
C LYS A 61 -3.91 -14.94 -12.27
N ARG A 62 -4.06 -15.55 -11.10
CA ARG A 62 -4.55 -16.94 -10.99
C ARG A 62 -5.96 -17.10 -11.55
N LEU A 63 -6.86 -16.17 -11.24
CA LEU A 63 -8.23 -16.19 -11.78
C LEU A 63 -8.25 -16.01 -13.30
N GLU A 64 -7.37 -15.18 -13.86
CA GLU A 64 -7.22 -15.03 -15.30
C GLU A 64 -6.71 -16.31 -15.97
N ASP A 65 -5.71 -16.97 -15.36
CA ASP A 65 -5.14 -18.23 -15.85
C ASP A 65 -6.19 -19.37 -15.79
N ASP A 66 -6.93 -19.49 -14.68
CA ASP A 66 -8.01 -20.48 -14.51
C ASP A 66 -9.12 -20.28 -15.56
N LEU A 67 -9.59 -19.04 -15.76
CA LEU A 67 -10.59 -18.71 -16.76
C LEU A 67 -10.11 -19.01 -18.19
N SER A 68 -8.83 -18.74 -18.48
CA SER A 68 -8.21 -19.05 -19.77
C SER A 68 -8.17 -20.56 -20.03
N ASN A 69 -7.88 -21.36 -19.00
CA ASN A 69 -7.83 -22.82 -19.08
C ASN A 69 -9.23 -23.43 -19.23
N GLU A 70 -10.23 -22.96 -18.47
CA GLU A 70 -11.63 -23.39 -18.62
C GLU A 70 -12.14 -23.12 -20.04
N THR A 71 -11.90 -21.91 -20.56
CA THR A 71 -12.30 -21.54 -21.93
C THR A 71 -11.66 -22.46 -22.99
N ARG A 72 -10.41 -22.87 -22.77
CA ARG A 72 -9.69 -23.78 -23.67
C ARG A 72 -10.23 -25.20 -23.61
N GLU A 73 -10.60 -25.70 -22.44
CA GLU A 73 -11.23 -27.03 -22.27
C GLU A 73 -12.64 -27.07 -22.89
N GLU A 74 -13.40 -25.97 -22.79
CA GLU A 74 -14.72 -25.85 -23.43
C GLU A 74 -14.64 -25.81 -24.97
N LEU A 75 -13.63 -25.15 -25.54
CA LEU A 75 -13.45 -25.02 -26.99
C LEU A 75 -12.83 -26.27 -27.64
N PHE A 76 -12.00 -27.01 -26.90
CA PHE A 76 -11.37 -28.25 -27.36
C PHE A 76 -11.58 -29.36 -26.32
N PRO A 77 -12.80 -29.89 -26.18
CA PRO A 77 -13.04 -31.01 -25.28
C PRO A 77 -12.20 -32.18 -25.76
N MET A 78 -11.16 -32.53 -25.00
CA MET A 78 -10.31 -33.70 -25.28
C MET A 78 -11.14 -34.96 -25.04
N GLY A 79 -11.85 -35.39 -26.09
CA GLY A 79 -12.55 -36.67 -26.13
C GLY A 79 -11.57 -37.83 -26.01
N ARG A 80 -11.93 -38.81 -25.19
CA ARG A 80 -11.31 -40.14 -25.14
C ARG A 80 -11.47 -40.87 -26.48
#